data_AF-A0A7I4Z1J4-F1
#
_entry.id   AF-A0A7I4Z1J4-F1
#
_cell.length_a   1.000
_cell.length_b   1.000
_cell.length_c   1.000
_cell.angle_alpha   90.00
_cell.angle_beta   90.00
_cell.angle_gamma   90.00
#
_symmetry.space_group_name_H-M   'P 1'
#
loop_
_entity.id
_entity.type
_entity.pdbx_description
1 polymer ?
#
loop_
_entity_poly.entity_id
_entity_poly.type
_entity_poly.pdbx_seq_one_letter_code
_entity_poly.pdbx_strand_id
1 'polypeptide(L)'
;MKDSQAGFRRGFSTIDHIHTLTRLIEVSREYKMPLCLTFIGLKKAFDTVETEAVTEALANQGVPTQYIRMLRELYDNFTTRISP
;
A
#
# COMPACT_ATOMS: atom_id res chain seq x y z
N MET A 1 -11.63 2.83 -5.68
CA MET A 1 -10.65 2.69 -4.59
C MET A 1 -11.41 2.61 -3.28
N LYS A 2 -11.00 1.75 -2.34
CA LYS A 2 -11.60 1.69 -1.00
C LYS A 2 -11.22 2.96 -0.23
N ASP A 3 -12.18 3.53 0.51
CA ASP A 3 -11.99 4.78 1.25
C ASP A 3 -10.96 4.67 2.39
N SER A 4 -10.61 3.45 2.82
CA SER A 4 -9.68 3.17 3.91
C SER A 4 -8.20 3.23 3.53
N GLN A 5 -7.84 3.47 2.26
CA GLN A 5 -6.43 3.63 1.88
C GLN A 5 -5.99 5.10 2.02
N ALA A 6 -5.10 5.35 2.99
CA ALA A 6 -4.46 6.65 3.18
C ALA A 6 -3.06 6.74 2.56
N GLY A 7 -2.33 5.63 2.45
CA GLY A 7 -0.98 5.59 1.90
C GLY A 7 -0.96 5.91 0.40
N PHE A 8 0.00 6.73 -0.03
CA PHE A 8 0.20 7.15 -1.42
C PHE A 8 -1.02 7.83 -2.08
N ARG A 9 -1.91 8.42 -1.29
CA ARG A 9 -3.12 9.12 -1.76
C ARG A 9 -3.04 10.61 -1.41
N ARG A 10 -3.17 11.46 -2.42
CA ARG A 10 -3.13 12.93 -2.23
C ARG A 10 -4.24 13.37 -1.27
N GLY A 11 -3.87 14.16 -0.27
CA GLY A 11 -4.81 14.71 0.72
C GLY A 11 -5.14 13.77 1.87
N PHE A 12 -4.49 12.61 1.96
CA PHE A 12 -4.66 11.66 3.06
C PHE A 12 -3.36 11.51 3.85
N SER A 13 -3.48 11.20 5.14
CA SER A 13 -2.36 11.01 6.06
C SER A 13 -2.61 9.81 6.97
N THR A 14 -1.55 9.26 7.55
CA THR A 14 -1.66 8.24 8.60
C THR A 14 -2.25 8.78 9.89
N ILE A 15 -2.32 10.12 10.04
CA ILE A 15 -2.87 10.80 11.23
C ILE A 15 -4.31 10.36 11.50
N ASP A 16 -5.17 10.31 10.48
CA ASP A 16 -6.58 9.95 10.66
C ASP A 16 -6.74 8.49 11.12
N HIS A 17 -5.90 7.59 10.61
CA HIS A 17 -5.89 6.19 11.02
C HIS A 17 -5.36 6.02 12.46
N ILE A 18 -4.31 6.75 12.84
CA ILE A 18 -3.80 6.75 14.22
C ILE A 18 -4.87 7.27 15.16
N HIS A 19 -5.52 8.38 14.82
CA HIS A 19 -6.62 8.94 15.62
C HIS A 19 -7.76 7.94 15.80
N THR A 20 -8.17 7.26 14.72
CA THR A 20 -9.21 6.22 14.75
C THR A 20 -8.83 5.06 15.67
N LEU A 21 -7.59 4.56 15.59
CA LEU A 21 -7.11 3.48 16.46
C LEU A 21 -7.05 3.92 17.93
N THR A 22 -6.57 5.13 18.21
CA THR A 22 -6.56 5.70 19.57
C THR A 22 -7.97 5.75 20.14
N ARG A 23 -8.94 6.26 19.36
CA ARG A 23 -10.35 6.34 19.77
C ARG A 23 -10.93 4.95 20.06
N LEU A 24 -10.65 3.96 19.23
CA LEU A 24 -11.10 2.58 19.44
C LEU A 24 -10.54 1.98 20.74
N ILE A 25 -9.26 2.23 21.03
CA ILE A 25 -8.61 1.77 22.26
C ILE A 25 -9.24 2.43 23.50
N GLU A 26 -9.48 3.74 23.45
CA GLU A 26 -10.10 4.51 24.53
C GLU A 26 -11.50 3.98 24.86
N VAL A 27 -12.36 3.87 23.84
CA VAL A 27 -13.73 3.38 24.00
C VAL A 27 -13.73 1.95 24.52
N SER A 28 -12.89 1.06 23.98
CA SER A 28 -12.83 -0.32 24.46
C SER A 28 -12.47 -0.41 25.95
N ARG A 29 -11.57 0.46 26.42
CA ARG A 29 -11.19 0.55 27.85
C ARG A 29 -12.32 1.08 28.70
N GLU A 30 -13.02 2.12 28.25
CA GLU A 30 -14.15 2.74 28.95
C GLU A 30 -15.28 1.72 29.21
N TYR A 31 -15.64 0.95 28.20
CA TYR A 31 -16.72 -0.04 28.28
C TYR A 31 -16.26 -1.42 28.75
N LYS A 32 -14.98 -1.58 29.15
CA LYS A 32 -14.38 -2.86 29.56
C LYS A 32 -14.58 -3.97 28.54
N MET A 33 -14.61 -3.62 27.25
CA MET A 33 -14.72 -4.56 26.16
C MET A 33 -13.33 -5.09 25.78
N PRO A 34 -13.19 -6.37 25.42
CA PRO A 34 -11.95 -6.89 24.86
C PRO A 34 -11.75 -6.36 23.44
N LEU A 35 -10.55 -5.83 23.15
CA LEU A 35 -10.13 -5.38 21.83
C LEU A 35 -8.83 -6.09 21.43
N CYS A 36 -8.83 -6.66 20.23
CA CYS A 36 -7.64 -7.22 19.60
C CYS A 36 -7.34 -6.44 18.32
N LEU A 37 -6.10 -5.96 18.18
CA LEU A 37 -5.62 -5.26 17.00
C LEU A 37 -4.51 -6.09 16.34
N THR A 38 -4.64 -6.35 15.04
CA THR A 38 -3.64 -7.09 14.26
C THR A 38 -3.00 -6.17 13.22
N PHE A 39 -1.68 -6.03 13.29
CA PHE A 39 -0.90 -5.26 12.33
C PHE A 39 -0.18 -6.23 11.39
N ILE A 40 -0.47 -6.13 10.09
CA ILE A 40 0.15 -6.96 9.05
C ILE A 40 1.15 -6.10 8.29
N GLY A 41 2.44 -6.40 8.45
CA GLY A 41 3.52 -5.79 7.69
C GLY A 41 4.05 -6.74 6.63
N LEU A 42 4.27 -6.23 5.41
CA LEU A 42 4.91 -6.99 4.34
C LEU A 42 6.42 -6.76 4.37
N LYS A 43 7.20 -7.84 4.41
CA LYS A 43 8.66 -7.75 4.34
C LYS A 43 9.06 -7.40 2.90
N LYS A 44 9.74 -6.26 2.73
CA LYS A 44 10.22 -5.78 1.42
C LYS A 44 9.10 -5.81 0.35
N ALA A 45 8.00 -5.13 0.62
CA ALA A 45 6.80 -5.16 -0.21
C ALA A 45 7.06 -4.86 -1.69
N PHE A 46 8.01 -3.97 -2.01
CA PHE A 46 8.37 -3.62 -3.38
C PHE A 46 9.36 -4.59 -4.03
N ASP A 47 10.20 -5.28 -3.25
CA ASP A 47 11.13 -6.29 -3.79
C ASP A 47 10.45 -7.64 -4.05
N THR A 48 9.32 -7.89 -3.37
CA THR A 48 8.66 -9.22 -3.34
C THR A 48 7.37 -9.28 -4.14
N VAL A 49 6.91 -8.15 -4.66
CA VAL A 49 5.69 -8.10 -5.46
C VAL A 49 5.93 -8.76 -6.82
N GLU A 50 4.95 -9.53 -7.29
CA GLU A 50 4.98 -10.12 -8.63
C GLU A 50 4.67 -9.07 -9.69
N THR A 51 5.64 -8.77 -10.57
CA THR A 51 5.52 -7.74 -11.62
C THR A 51 4.37 -8.01 -12.60
N GLU A 52 4.12 -9.28 -12.93
CA GLU A 52 3.02 -9.66 -13.82
C GLU A 52 1.66 -9.37 -13.19
N ALA A 53 1.47 -9.74 -11.92
CA ALA A 53 0.24 -9.41 -11.18
C ALA A 53 0.01 -7.89 -11.07
N VAL A 54 1.08 -7.09 -10.89
CA VAL A 54 0.98 -5.62 -10.90
C VAL A 54 0.55 -5.11 -12.27
N THR A 55 1.14 -5.66 -13.34
CA THR A 55 0.77 -5.27 -14.70
C THR A 55 -0.70 -5.59 -15.01
N GLU A 56 -1.14 -6.80 -14.66
CA GLU A 56 -2.52 -7.22 -14.85
C GLU A 56 -3.49 -6.33 -14.07
N ALA A 57 -3.13 -6.00 -12.82
CA ALA A 57 -3.92 -5.06 -12.02
C ALA A 57 -4.03 -3.68 -12.68
N LEU A 58 -2.96 -3.14 -13.27
CA LEU A 58 -2.99 -1.87 -13.99
C LEU A 58 -3.91 -1.93 -15.21
N ALA A 59 -3.87 -3.02 -15.98
CA ALA A 59 -4.75 -3.22 -17.12
C ALA A 59 -6.23 -3.28 -16.68
N ASN A 60 -6.52 -4.01 -15.61
CA ASN A 60 -7.86 -4.13 -15.04
C ASN A 60 -8.40 -2.80 -14.47
N GLN A 61 -7.52 -1.88 -14.06
CA GLN A 61 -7.89 -0.52 -13.64
C GLN A 61 -8.05 0.46 -14.82
N GLY A 62 -7.88 -0.01 -16.06
CA GLY A 62 -8.04 0.81 -17.26
C GLY A 62 -6.85 1.71 -17.59
N VAL A 63 -5.66 1.42 -17.04
CA VAL A 63 -4.45 2.16 -17.41
C VAL A 63 -4.10 1.88 -18.87
N PRO A 64 -3.83 2.90 -19.71
CA PRO A 64 -3.52 2.69 -21.12
C PRO A 64 -2.29 1.78 -21.31
N THR A 65 -2.39 0.84 -22.25
CA THR A 65 -1.38 -0.19 -22.51
C THR A 65 0.03 0.37 -22.78
N GLN A 66 0.12 1.58 -23.36
CA GLN A 66 1.39 2.27 -23.58
C GLN A 66 2.18 2.55 -22.30
N TYR A 67 1.50 2.93 -21.21
CA TYR A 67 2.14 3.16 -19.91
C TYR A 67 2.54 1.85 -19.24
N ILE A 68 1.69 0.83 -19.37
CA ILE A 68 1.97 -0.51 -18.86
C ILE A 68 3.21 -1.10 -19.54
N ARG A 69 3.33 -0.96 -20.86
CA ARG A 69 4.49 -1.44 -21.61
C ARG A 69 5.77 -0.73 -21.19
N MET A 70 5.71 0.60 -21.04
CA MET A 70 6.84 1.40 -20.56
C MET A 70 7.29 0.96 -19.15
N LEU A 71 6.35 0.67 -18.25
CA LEU A 71 6.67 0.16 -16.91
C LEU A 71 7.37 -1.20 -17.00
N ARG A 72 6.88 -2.13 -17.81
CA ARG A 72 7.53 -3.44 -18.01
C ARG A 72 8.97 -3.28 -18.52
N GLU A 73 9.16 -2.48 -19.56
CA GLU A 73 10.49 -2.21 -20.13
C GLU A 73 11.44 -1.58 -19.09
N LEU A 74 10.92 -0.72 -18.20
CA LEU A 74 11.69 -0.13 -17.12
C LEU A 74 12.15 -1.19 -16.11
N TYR A 75 11.28 -2.12 -15.72
CA TYR A 75 11.61 -3.18 -14.76
C TYR A 75 12.52 -4.26 -15.35
N ASP A 76 12.42 -4.56 -16.65
CA ASP A 76 13.25 -5.57 -17.32
C ASP A 76 14.69 -5.09 -17.58
N ASN A 77 14.89 -3.79 -17.79
CA ASN A 77 16.20 -3.21 -18.17
C ASN A 77 16.90 -2.46 -17.03
N PHE A 78 16.37 -2.48 -15.80
CA PHE A 78 16.90 -1.69 -14.71
C PHE A 78 18.23 -2.27 -14.18
N THR A 79 19.34 -1.64 -14.55
CA THR A 79 20.65 -1.88 -13.92
C THR A 79 21.06 -0.67 -13.10
N THR A 80 21.03 -0.79 -11.78
CA THR A 80 21.59 0.23 -10.87
C THR A 80 23.01 -0.14 -10.49
N ARG A 81 24.00 0.66 -10.92
CA ARG A 81 25.35 0.60 -10.35
C ARG A 81 25.42 1.50 -9.12
N ILE A 82 25.64 0.88 -7.97
CA ILE A 82 25.99 1.60 -6.75
C ILE A 82 27.52 1.60 -6.67
N SER A 83 28.12 2.78 -6.76
CA SER A 83 29.56 2.96 -6.54
C SER A 83 29.78 3.24 -5.04
N PRO A 84 30.82 2.68 -4.40
CA PRO A 84 31.13 2.91 -2.98
C PRO A 84 31.40 4.38 -2.65
#